data_AF-B4IC16-F1
#
_entry.id   AF-B4IC16-F1
#
_cell.length_a   1.000
_cell.length_b   1.000
_cell.length_c   1.000
_cell.angle_alpha   90.00
_cell.angle_beta   90.00
_cell.angle_gamma   90.00
#
_symmetry.space_group_name_H-M   'P 1'
#
loop_
_entity.id
_entity.type
_entity.pdbx_description
1 polymer ?
#
loop_
_entity_poly.entity_id
_entity_poly.type
_entity_poly.pdbx_seq_one_letter_code
_entity_poly.pdbx_strand_id
1 'polypeptide(L)'
;MQRPQNTDSQFSDLPTTMRLIRKFFPNLQYLSLHGNPICPDGLELQPFSTYLRYDYEYYSNYIAQSLSKLKFLDHGLVQRTYKYESFPIKNYNGKQLIQTTSV
;
A
#
# COMPACT_ATOMS: atom_id res chain seq x y z
N MET A 1 -26.55 4.35 -27.36
CA MET A 1 -25.82 5.15 -26.34
C MET A 1 -24.64 4.32 -25.85
N GLN A 2 -23.42 4.68 -26.25
CA GLN A 2 -22.20 4.11 -25.66
C GLN A 2 -21.96 4.85 -24.34
N ARG A 3 -21.80 4.12 -23.22
CA ARG A 3 -21.39 4.73 -21.95
C ARG A 3 -19.99 5.32 -22.14
N PRO A 4 -19.69 6.50 -21.59
CA PRO A 4 -18.32 7.00 -21.58
C PRO A 4 -17.43 5.97 -20.88
N GLN A 5 -16.35 5.58 -21.55
CA GLN A 5 -15.25 4.86 -20.91
C GLN A 5 -14.63 5.85 -19.92
N ASN A 6 -14.95 5.70 -18.63
CA ASN A 6 -14.29 6.45 -17.57
C ASN A 6 -12.82 6.04 -17.59
N THR A 7 -11.95 6.87 -18.15
CA THR A 7 -10.50 6.75 -17.98
C THR A 7 -10.15 7.26 -16.58
N ASP A 8 -10.72 6.64 -15.54
CA ASP A 8 -10.30 6.92 -14.18
C ASP A 8 -8.87 6.40 -14.08
N SER A 9 -7.90 7.30 -13.93
CA SER A 9 -6.50 6.98 -13.66
C SER A 9 -6.40 6.33 -12.29
N GLN A 10 -6.80 5.08 -12.20
CA GLN A 10 -6.83 4.30 -10.98
C GLN A 10 -5.46 3.67 -10.77
N PHE A 11 -4.80 4.01 -9.66
CA PHE A 11 -3.58 3.33 -9.29
C PHE A 11 -3.92 1.91 -8.82
N SER A 12 -3.33 0.89 -9.46
CA SER A 12 -3.50 -0.52 -9.09
C SER A 12 -2.20 -1.28 -8.77
N ASP A 13 -1.03 -0.72 -9.11
CA ASP A 13 0.29 -1.31 -8.81
C ASP A 13 1.07 -0.46 -7.79
N LEU A 14 1.15 -0.96 -6.55
CA LEU A 14 1.78 -0.23 -5.44
C LEU A 14 3.28 0.05 -5.68
N PRO A 15 4.11 -0.91 -6.11
CA PRO A 15 5.53 -0.67 -6.36
C PRO A 15 5.81 0.37 -7.46
N THR A 16 5.14 0.28 -8.61
CA THR A 16 5.31 1.25 -9.70
C THR A 16 4.84 2.63 -9.28
N THR A 17 3.69 2.72 -8.60
CA THR A 17 3.16 3.99 -8.10
C THR A 17 4.14 4.67 -7.15
N MET A 18 4.67 3.93 -6.15
CA MET A 18 5.65 4.48 -5.21
C MET A 18 6.96 4.89 -5.88
N ARG A 19 7.44 4.12 -6.87
CA ARG A 19 8.62 4.49 -7.65
C ARG A 19 8.43 5.82 -8.37
N LEU A 20 7.28 6.03 -9.00
CA LEU A 20 6.98 7.27 -9.74
C LEU A 20 6.79 8.45 -8.78
N ILE A 21 6.02 8.29 -7.71
CA ILE A 21 5.80 9.34 -6.71
C ILE A 21 7.14 9.77 -6.10
N ARG A 22 8.00 8.82 -5.71
CA ARG A 22 9.33 9.15 -5.19
C ARG A 22 10.19 9.91 -6.19
N LYS A 23 10.12 9.55 -7.48
CA LYS A 23 10.90 10.20 -8.55
C LYS A 23 10.45 11.66 -8.77
N PHE A 24 9.15 11.91 -8.80
CA PHE A 24 8.61 13.23 -9.15
C PHE A 24 8.36 14.13 -7.92
N PHE A 25 8.13 13.54 -6.75
CA PHE A 25 7.80 14.25 -5.51
C PHE A 25 8.69 13.78 -4.34
N PRO A 26 10.02 13.97 -4.41
CA PRO A 26 10.97 13.46 -3.40
C PRO A 26 10.77 14.07 -2.00
N ASN A 27 9.99 15.15 -1.89
CA ASN A 27 9.70 15.84 -0.63
C ASN A 27 8.23 15.74 -0.19
N LEU A 28 7.45 14.81 -0.76
CA LEU A 28 6.04 14.65 -0.45
C LEU A 28 5.84 14.34 1.05
N GLN A 29 4.96 15.12 1.69
CA GLN A 29 4.64 14.99 3.12
C GLN A 29 3.21 14.51 3.38
N TYR A 30 2.31 14.68 2.40
CA TYR A 30 0.90 14.35 2.52
C TYR A 30 0.48 13.59 1.26
N LEU A 31 -0.12 12.41 1.44
CA LEU A 31 -0.60 11.58 0.34
C LEU A 31 -1.93 10.96 0.74
N SER A 32 -2.91 10.97 -0.18
CA SER A 32 -4.07 10.08 -0.09
C SER A 32 -4.24 9.34 -1.41
N LEU A 33 -4.52 8.05 -1.30
CA LEU A 33 -4.81 7.13 -2.39
C LEU A 33 -6.23 6.55 -2.25
N HIS A 34 -7.06 7.06 -1.34
CA HIS A 34 -8.48 6.70 -1.26
C HIS A 34 -9.16 6.77 -2.63
N GLY A 35 -10.04 5.80 -2.90
CA GLY A 35 -10.71 5.65 -4.19
C GLY A 35 -9.84 4.98 -5.27
N ASN A 36 -8.58 4.64 -4.99
CA ASN A 36 -7.76 3.83 -5.88
C ASN A 36 -7.77 2.35 -5.46
N PRO A 37 -7.77 1.40 -6.42
CA PRO A 37 -7.65 -0.03 -6.14
C PRO A 37 -6.42 -0.43 -5.31
N ILE A 38 -5.33 0.34 -5.35
CA ILE A 38 -4.17 0.09 -4.46
C ILE A 38 -4.43 0.38 -2.99
N CYS A 39 -5.40 1.22 -2.66
CA CYS A 39 -5.71 1.58 -1.30
C CYS A 39 -6.69 0.53 -0.75
N PRO A 40 -6.25 -0.38 0.15
CA PRO A 40 -7.21 -1.18 0.90
C PRO A 40 -8.15 -0.20 1.60
N ASP A 41 -9.45 -0.37 1.39
CA ASP A 41 -10.46 0.59 1.85
C ASP A 41 -10.48 0.76 3.38
N GLY A 42 -9.81 -0.13 4.11
CA GLY A 42 -9.75 -0.14 5.57
C GLY A 42 -11.12 -0.39 6.20
N LEU A 43 -12.12 -0.68 5.38
CA LEU A 43 -13.48 -0.95 5.78
C LEU A 43 -13.60 -2.46 5.89
N GLU A 44 -13.61 -2.98 7.12
CA GLU A 44 -13.91 -4.39 7.40
C GLU A 44 -15.42 -4.70 7.22
N LEU A 45 -16.06 -4.10 6.21
CA LEU A 45 -17.48 -4.28 5.94
C LEU A 45 -17.67 -5.56 5.12
N GLN A 46 -17.67 -6.71 5.78
CA GLN A 46 -18.13 -7.95 5.17
C GLN A 46 -19.62 -7.82 4.78
N PRO A 47 -20.04 -8.29 3.59
CA PRO A 47 -19.29 -9.04 2.58
C PRO A 47 -18.63 -8.18 1.48
N PHE A 48 -18.61 -6.86 1.63
CA PHE A 48 -18.21 -5.92 0.57
C PHE A 48 -16.71 -5.72 0.45
N SER A 49 -15.94 -6.01 1.50
CA SER A 49 -14.48 -5.91 1.49
C SER A 49 -13.82 -7.26 1.75
N THR A 50 -12.89 -7.63 0.89
CA THR A 50 -11.99 -8.78 1.10
C THR A 50 -10.75 -8.38 1.89
N TYR A 51 -10.58 -7.09 2.19
CA TYR A 51 -9.39 -6.60 2.90
C TYR A 51 -9.45 -6.96 4.37
N LEU A 52 -8.33 -7.46 4.86
CA LEU A 52 -8.10 -7.68 6.27
C LEU A 52 -7.24 -6.54 6.80
N ARG A 53 -7.33 -6.24 8.09
CA ARG A 53 -6.49 -5.23 8.75
C ARG A 53 -5.00 -5.32 8.40
N TYR A 54 -4.50 -6.55 8.23
CA TYR A 54 -3.15 -6.85 7.78
C TYR A 54 -2.79 -6.20 6.43
N ASP A 55 -3.73 -6.10 5.51
CA ASP A 55 -3.50 -5.55 4.16
C ASP A 55 -3.22 -4.05 4.24
N TYR A 56 -3.94 -3.31 5.10
CA TYR A 56 -3.66 -1.89 5.33
C TYR A 56 -2.34 -1.67 6.07
N GLU A 57 -2.00 -2.52 7.04
CA GLU A 57 -0.71 -2.48 7.72
C GLU A 57 0.45 -2.70 6.73
N TYR A 58 0.39 -3.72 5.87
CA TYR A 58 1.40 -3.95 4.83
C TYR A 58 1.51 -2.78 3.85
N TYR A 59 0.37 -2.32 3.32
CA TYR A 59 0.28 -1.19 2.38
C TYR A 59 0.90 0.09 2.96
N SER A 60 0.47 0.49 4.16
CA SER A 60 0.93 1.72 4.79
C SER A 60 2.42 1.68 5.13
N ASN A 61 2.92 0.52 5.59
CA ASN A 61 4.34 0.32 5.87
C ASN A 61 5.20 0.43 4.61
N TYR A 62 4.76 -0.19 3.52
CA TYR A 62 5.47 -0.13 2.23
C TYR A 62 5.59 1.32 1.73
N ILE A 63 4.51 2.10 1.80
CA ILE A 63 4.48 3.51 1.38
C ILE A 63 5.40 4.36 2.25
N ALA A 64 5.29 4.22 3.57
CA ALA A 64 6.06 5.02 4.50
C ALA A 64 7.59 4.78 4.41
N GLN A 65 8.00 3.55 4.07
CA GLN A 65 9.39 3.23 3.75
C GLN A 65 9.81 3.82 2.39
N SER A 66 8.90 3.79 1.41
CA SER A 66 9.15 4.34 0.07
C SER A 66 9.26 5.87 0.04
N LEU A 67 8.58 6.56 0.95
CA LEU A 67 8.46 8.02 1.04
C LEU A 67 8.92 8.50 2.42
N SER A 68 10.24 8.65 2.60
CA SER A 68 10.86 8.93 3.90
C SER A 68 10.41 10.22 4.58
N LYS A 69 9.91 11.21 3.81
CA LYS A 69 9.40 12.48 4.34
C LYS A 69 7.90 12.51 4.59
N LEU A 70 7.18 11.42 4.30
CA LEU A 70 5.73 11.36 4.46
C LEU A 70 5.32 11.49 5.93
N LYS A 71 4.36 12.35 6.22
CA LYS A 71 3.82 12.61 7.57
C LYS A 71 2.40 12.10 7.71
N PHE A 72 1.61 12.21 6.65
CA PHE A 72 0.20 11.79 6.64
C PHE A 72 -0.06 10.90 5.43
N LEU A 73 -0.71 9.76 5.66
CA LEU A 73 -1.18 8.83 4.64
C LEU A 73 -2.67 8.59 4.84
N ASP A 74 -3.44 8.82 3.79
CA ASP A 74 -4.87 8.56 3.74
C ASP A 74 -5.62 9.30 4.85
N HIS A 75 -5.97 8.60 5.92
CA HIS A 75 -6.73 9.14 7.06
C HIS A 75 -5.91 9.33 8.34
N GLY A 76 -4.60 9.06 8.33
CA GLY A 76 -3.80 9.03 9.56
C GLY A 76 -2.35 9.48 9.45
N LEU A 77 -1.76 9.73 10.62
CA LEU A 77 -0.33 9.97 10.76
C LEU A 77 0.46 8.70 10.41
N VAL A 78 1.55 8.88 9.67
CA VAL A 78 2.47 7.78 9.34
C VAL A 78 3.23 7.35 10.60
N GLN A 79 2.99 6.11 11.03
CA GLN A 79 3.72 5.48 12.13
C GLN A 79 4.89 4.65 11.57
N ARG A 80 6.11 4.91 12.06
CA ARG A 80 7.35 4.25 11.60
C ARG A 80 7.91 3.28 12.63
N THR A 81 7.06 2.46 13.22
CA THR A 81 7.44 1.47 14.23
C THR A 81 7.47 0.08 13.59
N TYR A 82 8.43 -0.19 12.70
CA TYR A 82 8.45 -1.46 11.96
C TYR A 82 9.26 -2.53 12.70
N LYS A 83 8.58 -3.60 13.14
CA LYS A 83 9.18 -4.92 13.38
C LYS A 83 8.72 -5.83 12.23
N TYR A 84 9.62 -6.17 11.32
CA TYR A 84 9.30 -6.99 10.14
C TYR A 84 9.03 -8.46 10.50
N GLU A 85 9.45 -8.90 11.69
CA GLU A 85 9.48 -10.31 12.08
C GLU A 85 8.11 -10.94 12.40
N SER A 86 7.02 -10.17 12.48
CA SER A 86 5.74 -10.67 12.98
C SER A 86 4.62 -10.74 11.94
N PHE A 87 4.89 -10.45 10.67
CA PHE A 87 3.85 -10.49 9.65
C PHE A 87 3.70 -11.93 9.12
N PRO A 88 2.55 -12.60 9.31
CA PRO A 88 2.33 -13.92 8.74
C PRO A 88 2.42 -13.79 7.23
N ILE A 89 3.45 -14.44 6.66
CA ILE A 89 3.58 -14.66 5.23
C ILE A 89 2.34 -15.47 4.83
N LYS A 90 1.30 -14.80 4.38
CA LYS A 90 0.16 -15.48 3.77
C LYS A 90 0.68 -16.12 2.49
N ASN A 91 0.84 -17.44 2.57
CA ASN A 91 1.14 -18.31 1.45
C ASN A 91 -0.01 -18.24 0.43
N TYR A 92 0.01 -17.25 -0.45
CA TYR A 92 -0.69 -17.35 -1.72
C TYR A 92 0.11 -18.34 -2.58
N ASN A 93 -0.32 -19.61 -2.53
CA ASN A 93 0.14 -20.74 -3.34
C ASN A 93 1.64 -20.81 -3.62
N GLY A 94 2.37 -21.37 -2.64
CA GLY A 94 3.50 -22.27 -2.87
C GLY A 94 4.66 -21.72 -3.69
N LYS A 95 5.51 -20.90 -3.06
CA LYS A 95 6.99 -20.90 -3.20
C LYS A 95 7.61 -19.86 -2.26
N GLN A 96 7.86 -20.29 -1.03
CA GLN A 96 8.84 -19.68 -0.12
C GLN A 96 10.20 -20.37 -0.42
N LEU A 97 11.40 -19.78 -0.40
CA LEU A 97 12.00 -18.84 0.54
C LEU A 97 13.14 -18.06 -0.16
N ILE A 98 13.23 -16.76 0.10
CA ILE A 98 14.46 -16.00 -0.10
C ILE A 98 15.36 -16.33 1.11
N GLN A 99 16.60 -16.77 0.83
CA GLN A 99 17.63 -16.95 1.85
C GLN A 99 18.04 -15.59 2.40
N THR A 100 17.70 -15.32 3.66
CA THR A 100 18.34 -14.24 4.42
C THR A 100 19.66 -14.78 4.96
N THR A 101 20.77 -14.39 4.34
CA THR A 101 22.08 -14.45 4.97
C THR A 101 22.16 -13.38 6.06
N SER A 102 22.30 -13.83 7.31
CA SER A 102 22.81 -12.99 8.40
C SER A 102 24.30 -13.30 8.60
N VAL A 103 25.03 -12.23 8.90
CA VAL A 103 26.47 -12.13 9.22
C VAL A 103 26.96 -13.18 10.22
#